data_AF-A0A924YTM6-F1
#
_entry.id   AF-A0A924YTM6-F1
#
_cell.length_a   1.000
_cell.length_b   1.000
_cell.length_c   1.000
_cell.angle_alpha   90.00
_cell.angle_beta   90.00
_cell.angle_gamma   90.00
#
_symmetry.space_group_name_H-M   'P 1'
#
loop_
_entity.id
_entity.type
_entity.pdbx_description
1 polymer ?
#
loop_
_entity_poly.entity_id
_entity_poly.type
_entity_poly.pdbx_seq_one_letter_code
_entity_poly.pdbx_strand_id
1 'polypeptide(L)'
;MNTDPTSDLAREFLDAFEEVFDRDWEYTKEMLGIHGQTEEQKMAAAEIGLESIPIIADDGTFAHPKVHDEVEDWGNRGRLLIAYRALKKAIS
;
A
#
# COMPACT_ATOMS: atom_id res chain seq x y z
N MET A 1 -6.58 -32.69 1.77
CA MET A 1 -7.34 -31.50 2.22
C MET A 1 -6.56 -30.92 3.37
N ASN A 2 -6.08 -29.68 3.26
CA ASN A 2 -5.39 -29.02 4.36
C ASN A 2 -6.45 -28.70 5.42
N THR A 3 -6.38 -29.35 6.57
CA THR A 3 -7.37 -29.23 7.66
C THR A 3 -6.94 -28.23 8.73
N ASP A 4 -6.02 -27.33 8.38
CA ASP A 4 -5.51 -26.32 9.30
C ASP A 4 -6.41 -25.07 9.24
N PRO A 5 -7.27 -24.83 10.25
CA PRO A 5 -8.14 -23.66 10.29
C PRO A 5 -7.35 -22.35 10.27
N THR A 6 -6.07 -22.36 10.67
CA THR A 6 -5.20 -21.18 10.59
C THR A 6 -4.91 -20.79 9.15
N SER A 7 -4.80 -21.75 8.22
CA SER A 7 -4.60 -21.45 6.80
C SER A 7 -5.82 -20.78 6.18
N ASP A 8 -7.03 -21.19 6.56
CA ASP A 8 -8.26 -20.63 6.01
C ASP A 8 -8.53 -19.23 6.57
N LEU A 9 -8.31 -19.00 7.87
CA LEU A 9 -8.39 -17.66 8.47
C LEU A 9 -7.38 -16.69 7.85
N ALA A 10 -6.17 -17.16 7.55
CA ALA A 10 -5.16 -16.34 6.92
C ALA A 10 -5.50 -16.02 5.45
N ARG A 11 -6.14 -16.94 4.72
CA ARG A 11 -6.67 -16.64 3.37
C ARG A 11 -7.74 -15.57 3.42
N GLU A 12 -8.73 -15.72 4.29
CA GLU A 12 -9.80 -14.74 4.45
C GLU A 12 -9.25 -13.36 4.80
N PHE A 13 -8.25 -13.30 5.70
CA PHE A 13 -7.58 -12.04 6.01
C PHE A 13 -6.87 -11.44 4.79
N LEU A 14 -6.12 -12.25 4.03
CA LEU A 14 -5.42 -11.77 2.84
C LEU A 14 -6.39 -11.25 1.78
N ASP A 15 -7.49 -11.97 1.54
CA ASP A 15 -8.51 -11.57 0.58
C ASP A 15 -9.16 -10.25 1.02
N ALA A 16 -9.59 -10.13 2.28
CA ALA A 16 -10.18 -8.90 2.80
C ALA A 16 -9.19 -7.72 2.80
N PHE A 17 -7.91 -7.98 3.09
CA PHE A 17 -6.84 -6.99 3.01
C PHE A 17 -6.67 -6.48 1.57
N GLU A 18 -6.65 -7.37 0.58
CA GLU A 18 -6.52 -7.00 -0.83
C GLU A 18 -7.74 -6.26 -1.38
N GLU A 19 -8.94 -6.57 -0.91
CA GLU A 19 -10.13 -5.79 -1.28
C GLU A 19 -9.96 -4.32 -0.87
N VAL A 20 -9.48 -4.03 0.33
CA VAL A 20 -9.33 -2.64 0.83
C VAL A 20 -8.07 -1.94 0.31
N PHE A 21 -6.92 -2.61 0.37
CA PHE A 21 -5.62 -1.99 0.16
C PHE A 21 -5.05 -2.17 -1.26
N ASP A 22 -5.78 -2.87 -2.13
CA ASP A 22 -5.44 -3.01 -3.54
C ASP A 22 -6.63 -2.67 -4.45
N ARG A 23 -7.72 -3.43 -4.36
CA ARG A 23 -8.83 -3.34 -5.33
C ARG A 23 -9.70 -2.11 -5.16
N ASP A 24 -9.95 -1.70 -3.91
CA ASP A 24 -10.79 -0.55 -3.55
C ASP A 24 -9.95 0.62 -3.01
N TRP A 25 -8.68 0.70 -3.42
CA TRP A 25 -7.74 1.66 -2.86
C TRP A 25 -8.15 3.12 -3.09
N GLU A 26 -8.70 3.46 -4.26
CA GLU A 26 -9.15 4.83 -4.56
C GLU A 26 -10.28 5.27 -3.64
N TYR A 27 -11.30 4.43 -3.46
CA TYR A 27 -12.39 4.71 -2.53
C TYR A 27 -11.91 4.73 -1.07
N THR A 28 -11.01 3.82 -0.70
CA THR A 28 -10.39 3.78 0.63
C THR A 28 -9.63 5.07 0.93
N LYS A 29 -8.86 5.61 -0.02
CA LYS A 29 -8.20 6.92 0.11
C LYS A 29 -9.22 8.03 0.37
N GLU A 30 -10.30 8.06 -0.39
CA GLU A 30 -11.37 9.05 -0.23
C GLU A 30 -11.98 9.00 1.18
N MET A 31 -12.36 7.81 1.64
CA MET A 31 -12.98 7.61 2.96
C MET A 31 -12.02 7.91 4.12
N LEU A 32 -10.71 7.70 3.93
CA LEU A 32 -9.68 8.02 4.92
C LEU A 32 -9.20 9.48 4.83
N GLY A 33 -9.71 10.28 3.89
CA GLY A 33 -9.26 11.65 3.66
C GLY A 33 -7.80 11.76 3.20
N ILE A 34 -7.29 10.70 2.56
CA ILE A 34 -5.94 10.66 2.00
C ILE A 34 -5.98 11.37 0.65
N HIS A 35 -5.45 12.58 0.63
CA HIS A 35 -5.35 13.38 -0.59
C HIS A 35 -3.89 13.66 -0.91
N GLY A 36 -3.51 13.44 -2.17
CA GLY A 36 -2.21 13.83 -2.68
C GLY A 36 -2.09 15.35 -2.83
N GLN A 37 -0.88 15.82 -3.12
CA GLN A 37 -0.67 17.20 -3.55
C GLN A 37 -1.32 17.44 -4.92
N THR A 38 -1.90 18.62 -5.13
CA THR A 38 -2.31 19.07 -6.46
C THR A 38 -1.08 19.29 -7.35
N GLU A 39 -1.27 19.30 -8.67
CA GLU A 39 -0.18 19.60 -9.60
C GLU A 39 0.46 20.98 -9.33
N GLU A 40 -0.34 21.99 -8.94
CA GLU A 40 0.21 23.29 -8.55
C GLU A 40 1.08 23.19 -7.28
N GLN A 41 0.67 22.37 -6.31
CA GLN A 41 1.44 22.14 -5.09
C GLN A 41 2.75 21.38 -5.36
N LYS A 42 2.72 20.37 -6.25
CA LYS A 42 3.92 19.64 -6.69
C LYS A 42 4.90 20.59 -7.39
N MET A 43 4.40 21.43 -8.31
CA MET A 43 5.21 22.43 -9.02
C MET A 43 5.83 23.45 -8.06
N ALA A 44 5.05 24.00 -7.13
CA ALA A 44 5.53 24.95 -6.14
C ALA A 44 6.60 24.34 -5.22
N ALA A 45 6.45 23.07 -4.84
CA ALA A 45 7.45 22.35 -4.05
C ALA A 45 8.76 22.13 -4.83
N ALA A 46 8.68 21.78 -6.12
CA ALA A 46 9.83 21.60 -6.98
C ALA A 46 10.62 22.92 -7.18
N GLU A 47 9.93 24.05 -7.35
CA GLU A 47 10.57 25.37 -7.51
C GLU A 47 11.44 25.79 -6.32
N ILE A 48 11.10 25.32 -5.12
CA ILE A 48 11.85 25.60 -3.89
C ILE A 48 12.77 24.43 -3.46
N GLY A 49 12.92 23.40 -4.30
CA GLY A 49 13.79 22.24 -4.04
C GLY A 49 13.28 21.31 -2.94
N LEU A 50 11.97 21.31 -2.67
CA LEU A 50 11.30 20.42 -1.70
C LEU A 50 10.51 19.31 -2.41
N GLU A 51 11.01 18.80 -3.53
CA GLU A 51 10.43 17.64 -4.19
C GLU A 51 10.37 16.44 -3.23
N SER A 52 9.18 15.87 -3.04
CA SER A 52 9.00 14.70 -2.19
C SER A 52 9.17 13.43 -3.03
N ILE A 53 9.84 12.44 -2.45
CA ILE A 53 9.86 11.10 -3.02
C ILE A 53 8.46 10.49 -2.81
N PRO A 54 7.77 10.04 -3.87
CA PRO A 54 6.46 9.44 -3.72
C PRO A 54 6.56 8.15 -2.91
N ILE A 55 5.70 8.00 -1.89
CA ILE A 55 5.61 6.81 -1.05
C ILE A 55 4.78 5.71 -1.73
N ILE A 56 3.82 6.13 -2.55
CA ILE A 56 3.00 5.32 -3.46
C ILE A 56 2.94 6.11 -4.78
N ALA A 57 3.16 5.46 -5.92
CA ALA A 57 3.03 6.08 -7.23
C ALA A 57 1.57 6.43 -7.55
N ASP A 58 1.34 7.38 -8.46
CA ASP A 58 -0.01 7.82 -8.82
C ASP A 58 -0.89 6.68 -9.36
N ASP A 59 -0.29 5.65 -9.99
CA ASP A 59 -0.96 4.45 -10.48
C ASP A 59 -0.77 3.22 -9.56
N GLY A 60 -0.25 3.43 -8.35
CA GLY A 60 0.03 2.41 -7.35
C GLY A 60 -1.10 2.25 -6.32
N THR A 61 -1.07 1.13 -5.61
CA THR A 61 -1.94 0.85 -4.47
C THR A 61 -1.14 0.73 -3.19
N PHE A 62 -1.80 0.64 -2.03
CA PHE A 62 -1.07 0.40 -0.80
C PHE A 62 -0.31 -0.94 -0.85
N ALA A 63 -0.94 -2.01 -1.35
CA ALA A 63 -0.31 -3.33 -1.49
C ALA A 63 0.80 -3.35 -2.57
N HIS A 64 0.60 -2.59 -3.65
CA HIS A 64 1.49 -2.48 -4.80
C HIS A 64 1.87 -1.02 -5.06
N PRO A 65 2.80 -0.45 -4.27
CA PRO A 65 3.06 0.99 -4.28
C PRO A 65 3.78 1.49 -5.53
N LYS A 66 4.43 0.61 -6.30
CA LYS A 66 5.12 0.93 -7.58
C LYS A 66 6.18 2.03 -7.47
N VAL A 67 6.83 2.13 -6.31
CA VAL A 67 7.92 3.08 -6.07
C VAL A 67 9.26 2.37 -6.08
N HIS A 68 10.34 3.12 -6.33
CA HIS A 68 11.69 2.57 -6.32
C HIS A 68 12.15 2.18 -4.90
N ASP A 69 11.76 2.96 -3.90
CA ASP A 69 12.07 2.70 -2.49
C ASP A 69 10.79 2.38 -1.70
N GLU A 70 10.58 1.08 -1.41
CA GLU A 70 9.50 0.61 -0.53
C GLU A 70 9.93 0.47 0.94
N VAL A 71 11.20 0.76 1.24
CA VAL A 71 11.82 0.61 2.56
C VAL A 71 11.76 1.91 3.35
N GLU A 72 11.70 3.07 2.68
CA GLU A 72 11.51 4.36 3.34
C GLU A 72 10.18 4.37 4.13
N ASP A 73 10.30 4.33 5.45
CA ASP A 73 9.22 3.97 6.37
C ASP A 73 8.81 5.15 7.26
N TRP A 74 8.12 6.12 6.67
CA TRP A 74 7.22 6.98 7.44
C TRP A 74 5.98 6.17 7.86
N GLY A 75 6.18 5.27 8.85
CA GLY A 75 5.15 4.52 9.56
C GLY A 75 4.90 3.08 9.10
N ASN A 76 5.69 2.12 9.60
CA ASN A 76 5.53 0.63 9.55
C ASN A 76 5.00 -0.02 8.24
N ARG A 77 4.92 0.69 7.13
CA ARG A 77 4.36 0.26 5.85
C ARG A 77 5.27 -0.78 5.21
N GLY A 78 6.57 -0.50 5.16
CA GLY A 78 7.55 -1.43 4.60
C GLY A 78 7.51 -2.78 5.32
N ARG A 79 7.47 -2.75 6.66
CA ARG A 79 7.31 -3.95 7.48
C ARG A 79 6.00 -4.70 7.20
N LEU A 80 4.88 -3.98 7.08
CA LEU A 80 3.58 -4.59 6.79
C LEU A 80 3.59 -5.28 5.41
N LEU A 81 4.13 -4.64 4.38
CA LEU A 81 4.22 -5.21 3.03
C LEU A 81 5.12 -6.45 2.99
N ILE A 82 6.25 -6.44 3.70
CA ILE A 82 7.12 -7.61 3.83
C ILE A 82 6.35 -8.78 4.47
N ALA A 83 5.63 -8.53 5.57
CA ALA A 83 4.85 -9.55 6.26
C ALA A 83 3.70 -10.09 5.40
N TYR A 84 2.95 -9.20 4.75
CA TYR A 84 1.86 -9.55 3.83
C TYR A 84 2.35 -10.44 2.69
N ARG A 85 3.43 -10.05 2.00
CA ARG A 85 4.00 -10.83 0.89
C ARG A 85 4.53 -12.19 1.34
N ALA A 86 5.15 -12.25 2.52
CA ALA A 86 5.61 -13.51 3.10
C ALA A 86 4.43 -14.45 3.41
N LEU A 87 3.35 -13.93 4.00
CA LEU A 87 2.14 -14.69 4.30
C LEU A 87 1.45 -15.19 3.02
N LYS A 88 1.27 -14.32 2.02
CA LYS A 88 0.68 -14.67 0.72
C LYS A 88 1.46 -15.81 0.05
N LYS A 89 2.79 -15.73 0.04
CA LYS A 89 3.66 -16.78 -0.51
C LYS A 89 3.55 -18.11 0.26
N ALA A 90 3.32 -18.09 1.56
CA ALA A 90 3.22 -19.30 2.38
C ALA A 90 1.89 -20.06 2.19
N ILE A 91 0.86 -19.38 1.68
CA ILE A 91 -0.52 -19.89 1.58
C ILE A 91 -0.95 -20.19 0.13
N SER A 92 -0.22 -19.63 -0.85
CA SER A 92 -0.35 -19.89 -2.29
C SER A 92 0.09 -21.30 -2.65
#